data_AF-A0A6G9RGC2-F1
#
_entry.id   AF-A0A6G9RGC2-F1
#
_cell.length_a   1.000
_cell.length_b   1.000
_cell.length_c   1.000
_cell.angle_alpha   90.00
_cell.angle_beta   90.00
_cell.angle_gamma   90.00
#
_symmetry.space_group_name_H-M   'P 1'
#
loop_
_entity.id
_entity.type
_entity.pdbx_description
1 polymer ?
#
loop_
_entity_poly.entity_id
_entity_poly.type
_entity_poly.pdbx_seq_one_letter_code
_entity_poly.pdbx_strand_id
1 'polypeptide(L)'
;MIWLILATLAVVFVVGFRILTSSSRRAIRRLSERLAITPEPVESMIDQLGKAQGEEFLRYLERPNEAHLQNAAQMLLIWQVCIVDGSESNMLTWHRRLQKARLAAPITDAQVRLALSFLRELEPEISELNAFQYRYNALFHDENGVHWLH
;
A
#
# COMPACT_ATOMS: atom_id res chain seq x y z
N MET A 1 36.92 -2.02 30.71
CA MET A 1 35.59 -2.58 31.09
C MET A 1 34.44 -1.88 30.36
N ILE A 2 34.39 -0.54 30.31
CA ILE A 2 33.35 0.24 29.59
C ILE A 2 33.22 -0.14 28.10
N TRP A 3 34.34 -0.32 27.39
CA TRP A 3 34.33 -0.67 25.96
C TRP A 3 33.62 -1.99 25.64
N LEU A 4 33.74 -3.00 26.50
CA LEU A 4 33.06 -4.29 26.31
C LEU A 4 31.55 -4.16 26.55
N ILE A 5 31.14 -3.34 27.52
CA ILE A 5 29.72 -3.06 27.80
C ILE A 5 29.10 -2.31 26.61
N LEU A 6 29.78 -1.29 26.08
CA LEU A 6 29.32 -0.55 24.90
C LEU A 6 29.23 -1.45 23.66
N ALA A 7 30.23 -2.30 23.41
CA ALA A 7 30.21 -3.23 22.29
C ALA A 7 29.04 -4.22 22.39
N THR A 8 28.78 -4.77 23.58
CA THR A 8 27.67 -5.69 23.81
C THR A 8 26.32 -5.00 23.60
N LEU A 9 26.16 -3.77 24.10
CA LEU A 9 24.93 -2.99 23.95
C LEU A 9 24.67 -2.62 22.48
N ALA A 10 25.70 -2.25 21.73
CA ALA A 10 25.60 -1.98 20.30
C ALA A 10 25.16 -3.24 19.52
N VAL A 11 25.72 -4.41 19.83
CA VAL A 11 25.34 -5.67 19.16
C VAL A 11 23.87 -6.02 19.44
N VAL A 12 23.44 -5.96 20.70
CA VAL A 12 22.03 -6.22 21.06
C VAL A 12 21.09 -5.23 20.37
N PHE A 13 21.47 -3.95 20.32
CA PHE A 13 20.68 -2.94 19.63
C PHE A 13 20.55 -3.22 18.13
N VAL A 14 21.66 -3.53 17.45
CA VAL A 14 21.65 -3.85 16.01
C VAL A 14 20.84 -5.12 15.72
N VAL A 15 20.99 -6.17 16.53
CA VAL A 15 20.25 -7.42 16.36
C VAL A 15 18.76 -7.22 16.64
N GLY A 16 18.39 -6.54 17.73
CA GLY A 16 17.00 -6.22 18.06
C GLY A 16 16.34 -5.37 16.98
N PHE A 17 17.02 -4.30 16.54
CA PHE A 17 16.54 -3.44 15.46
C PHE A 17 16.37 -4.20 14.14
N ARG A 18 17.31 -5.09 13.80
CA ARG A 18 17.23 -5.91 12.59
C ARG A 18 16.05 -6.87 12.63
N ILE A 19 15.79 -7.52 13.76
CA ILE A 19 14.67 -8.45 13.91
C ILE A 19 13.35 -7.70 13.71
N LEU A 20 13.15 -6.60 14.43
CA LEU A 20 11.93 -5.77 14.36
C LEU A 20 11.65 -5.24 12.95
N THR A 21 12.68 -4.81 12.23
CA THR A 21 12.52 -4.19 10.90
C THR A 21 12.59 -5.18 9.73
N SER A 22 12.97 -6.44 9.97
CA SER A 22 13.15 -7.42 8.89
C SER A 22 11.84 -7.92 8.29
N SER A 23 10.80 -8.10 9.11
CA SER A 23 9.47 -8.52 8.64
C SER A 23 8.81 -7.41 7.83
N SER A 24 8.85 -6.18 8.36
CA SER A 24 8.26 -5.00 7.73
C SER A 24 8.95 -4.66 6.41
N ARG A 25 10.29 -4.68 6.36
CA ARG A 25 11.05 -4.52 5.10
C ARG A 25 10.73 -5.62 4.09
N ARG A 26 10.56 -6.87 4.53
CA ARG A 26 10.15 -7.97 3.64
C ARG A 26 8.73 -7.76 3.10
N ALA A 27 7.80 -7.30 3.95
CA ALA A 27 6.42 -7.05 3.58
C ALA A 27 6.31 -5.92 2.53
N ILE A 28 6.98 -4.79 2.76
CA ILE A 28 7.11 -3.67 1.82
C ILE A 28 7.71 -4.16 0.49
N ARG A 29 8.84 -4.87 0.58
CA ARG A 29 9.53 -5.39 -0.59
C ARG A 29 8.66 -6.35 -1.40
N ARG A 30 7.90 -7.23 -0.74
CA ARG A 30 6.98 -8.17 -1.40
C ARG A 30 5.92 -7.43 -2.22
N LEU A 31 5.29 -6.40 -1.67
CA LEU A 31 4.29 -5.60 -2.39
C LEU A 31 4.94 -4.84 -3.56
N SER A 32 6.09 -4.24 -3.32
CA SER A 32 6.82 -3.44 -4.30
C SER A 32 7.30 -4.28 -5.48
N GLU A 33 7.87 -5.45 -5.21
CA GLU A 33 8.30 -6.43 -6.21
C GLU A 33 7.10 -6.96 -7.00
N ARG A 34 5.97 -7.25 -6.33
CA ARG A 34 4.75 -7.70 -7.00
C ARG A 34 4.22 -6.66 -8.00
N LEU A 35 4.32 -5.37 -7.67
CA LEU A 35 3.89 -4.25 -8.51
C LEU A 35 4.98 -3.73 -9.47
N ALA A 36 6.19 -4.32 -9.43
CA ALA A 36 7.36 -3.85 -10.17
C ALA A 36 7.65 -2.34 -9.98
N ILE A 37 7.64 -1.90 -8.72
CA ILE A 37 7.97 -0.53 -8.28
C ILE A 37 9.15 -0.54 -7.30
N THR A 38 9.75 0.63 -7.08
CA THR A 38 10.64 0.84 -5.93
C THR A 38 9.85 0.74 -4.62
N PRO A 39 10.50 0.48 -3.47
CA PRO A 39 9.85 0.52 -2.16
C PRO A 39 9.29 1.88 -1.76
N GLU A 40 9.86 2.95 -2.30
CA GLU A 40 9.59 4.34 -1.93
C GLU A 40 8.09 4.71 -1.88
N PRO A 41 7.21 4.38 -2.84
CA PRO A 41 5.80 4.73 -2.73
C PRO A 41 5.08 4.03 -1.57
N VAL A 42 5.48 2.80 -1.25
CA VAL A 42 4.92 2.05 -0.12
C VAL A 42 5.41 2.64 1.21
N GLU A 43 6.70 2.94 1.29
CA GLU A 43 7.31 3.60 2.45
C GLU A 43 6.68 4.98 2.70
N SER A 44 6.57 5.80 1.64
CA SER A 44 5.94 7.13 1.70
C SER A 44 4.48 7.07 2.15
N MET A 45 3.72 6.09 1.66
CA MET A 45 2.34 5.89 2.12
C MET A 45 2.33 5.60 3.62
N ILE A 46 3.13 4.63 4.08
CA ILE A 46 3.18 4.22 5.49
C ILE A 46 3.59 5.38 6.39
N ASP A 47 4.57 6.18 5.96
CA ASP A 47 5.02 7.35 6.71
C ASP A 47 3.92 8.42 6.83
N GLN A 48 3.07 8.57 5.81
CA GLN A 48 1.94 9.50 5.82
C GLN A 48 0.73 9.00 6.62
N LEU A 49 0.58 7.69 6.85
CA LEU A 49 -0.54 7.14 7.64
C LEU A 49 -0.48 7.55 9.12
N GLY A 50 0.69 7.97 9.60
CA GLY A 50 0.95 8.15 11.02
C GLY A 50 1.46 6.87 11.69
N LYS A 51 2.01 7.01 12.90
CA LYS A 51 2.77 5.93 13.55
C LYS A 51 1.91 4.69 13.83
N ALA A 52 0.72 4.88 14.39
CA ALA A 52 -0.12 3.77 14.82
C ALA A 52 -0.71 2.99 13.62
N GLN A 53 -1.20 3.71 12.60
CA GLN A 53 -1.83 3.14 11.41
C GLN A 53 -0.78 2.59 10.46
N GLY A 54 0.39 3.22 10.36
CA GLY A 54 1.54 2.67 9.65
C GLY A 54 1.99 1.32 10.23
N GLU A 55 2.10 1.20 11.55
CA GLU A 55 2.39 -0.08 12.20
C GLU A 55 1.29 -1.12 11.95
N GLU A 56 0.01 -0.72 12.01
CA GLU A 56 -1.11 -1.62 11.74
C GLU A 56 -1.12 -2.10 10.29
N PHE A 57 -0.86 -1.20 9.33
CA PHE A 57 -0.74 -1.52 7.91
C PHE A 57 0.42 -2.47 7.64
N LEU A 58 1.57 -2.26 8.30
CA LEU A 58 2.71 -3.18 8.22
C LEU A 58 2.35 -4.57 8.73
N ARG A 59 1.69 -4.69 9.89
CA ARG A 59 1.20 -5.98 10.41
C ARG A 59 0.18 -6.62 9.47
N TYR A 60 -0.67 -5.81 8.84
CA TYR A 60 -1.62 -6.28 7.82
C TYR A 60 -0.87 -6.87 6.61
N LEU A 61 0.17 -6.18 6.13
CA LEU A 61 0.98 -6.58 4.99
C LEU A 61 1.92 -7.75 5.28
N GLU A 62 2.28 -8.00 6.54
CA GLU A 62 3.08 -9.16 6.93
C GLU A 62 2.30 -10.48 6.80
N ARG A 63 0.96 -10.44 6.76
CA ARG A 63 0.13 -11.64 6.59
C ARG A 63 0.37 -12.26 5.20
N PRO A 64 0.76 -13.54 5.12
CA PRO A 64 1.08 -14.22 3.86
C PRO A 64 -0.20 -14.69 3.14
N ASN A 65 -1.08 -13.76 2.80
CA ASN A 65 -2.36 -14.04 2.12
C ASN A 65 -2.48 -13.14 0.88
N GLU A 66 -2.84 -13.73 -0.27
CA GLU A 66 -3.00 -13.01 -1.54
C GLU A 66 -4.11 -11.95 -1.45
N ALA A 67 -5.19 -12.21 -0.71
CA ALA A 67 -6.26 -11.23 -0.50
C ALA A 67 -5.77 -10.00 0.26
N HIS A 68 -4.85 -10.16 1.23
CA HIS A 68 -4.26 -9.04 1.94
C HIS A 68 -3.30 -8.26 1.03
N LEU A 69 -2.55 -8.96 0.18
CA LEU A 69 -1.66 -8.33 -0.80
C LEU A 69 -2.46 -7.51 -1.83
N GLN A 70 -3.58 -8.03 -2.31
CA GLN A 70 -4.49 -7.33 -3.20
C GLN A 70 -5.11 -6.10 -2.52
N ASN A 71 -5.61 -6.24 -1.29
CA ASN A 71 -6.15 -5.10 -0.54
C ASN A 71 -5.09 -4.02 -0.29
N ALA A 72 -3.85 -4.41 0.01
CA ALA A 72 -2.75 -3.47 0.17
C ALA A 72 -2.40 -2.76 -1.15
N ALA A 73 -2.49 -3.45 -2.28
CA ALA A 73 -2.30 -2.84 -3.60
C ALA A 73 -3.43 -1.85 -3.96
N GLN A 74 -4.68 -2.17 -3.60
CA GLN A 74 -5.80 -1.24 -3.77
C GLN A 74 -5.71 -0.04 -2.82
N MET A 75 -5.25 -0.26 -1.59
CA MET A 75 -4.95 0.82 -0.65
C MET A 75 -3.88 1.77 -1.22
N LEU A 76 -2.80 1.22 -1.77
CA LEU A 76 -1.73 2.01 -2.40
C LEU A 76 -2.24 2.81 -3.61
N LEU A 77 -3.13 2.22 -4.42
CA LEU A 77 -3.79 2.92 -5.52
C LEU A 77 -4.65 4.09 -5.00
N ILE A 78 -5.50 3.85 -3.99
CA ILE A 78 -6.36 4.87 -3.39
C ILE A 78 -5.50 6.02 -2.87
N TRP A 79 -4.44 5.73 -2.10
CA TRP A 79 -3.54 6.75 -1.60
C TRP A 79 -2.84 7.53 -2.74
N GLN A 80 -2.34 6.84 -3.76
CA GLN A 80 -1.67 7.49 -4.89
C GLN A 80 -2.57 8.45 -5.66
N VAL A 81 -3.83 8.08 -5.89
CA VAL A 81 -4.74 8.91 -6.69
C VAL A 81 -5.46 9.94 -5.83
N CYS A 82 -5.92 9.60 -4.64
CA CYS A 82 -6.69 10.53 -3.81
C CYS A 82 -5.82 11.49 -2.99
N ILE A 83 -4.59 11.12 -2.64
CA ILE A 83 -3.74 11.90 -1.73
C ILE A 83 -2.53 12.50 -2.46
N VAL A 84 -1.88 11.76 -3.35
CA VAL A 84 -0.62 12.19 -3.99
C VAL A 84 -0.86 12.97 -5.28
N ASP A 85 -1.54 12.35 -6.26
CA ASP A 85 -1.83 12.96 -7.56
C ASP A 85 -3.12 12.41 -8.16
N GLY A 86 -4.17 13.25 -8.17
CA GLY A 86 -5.50 12.95 -8.70
C GLY A 86 -5.62 13.00 -10.22
N SER A 87 -4.52 13.17 -10.96
CA SER A 87 -4.54 13.19 -12.41
C SER A 87 -4.96 11.85 -13.02
N GLU A 88 -5.69 11.89 -14.14
CA GLU A 88 -6.08 10.69 -14.88
C GLU A 88 -4.86 9.90 -15.38
N SER A 89 -3.78 10.59 -15.74
CA SER A 89 -2.52 9.98 -16.15
C SER A 89 -1.89 9.12 -15.04
N ASN A 90 -1.90 9.61 -13.80
CA ASN A 90 -1.43 8.86 -12.64
C ASN A 90 -2.29 7.62 -12.40
N MET A 91 -3.62 7.79 -12.41
CA MET A 91 -4.57 6.68 -12.25
C MET A 91 -4.40 5.59 -13.33
N LEU A 92 -4.27 5.97 -14.60
CA LEU A 92 -4.00 5.04 -15.71
C LEU A 92 -2.67 4.32 -15.55
N THR A 93 -1.66 5.02 -15.05
CA THR A 93 -0.32 4.45 -14.83
C THR A 93 -0.36 3.41 -13.71
N TRP A 94 -1.01 3.71 -12.58
CA TRP A 94 -1.19 2.76 -11.49
C TRP A 94 -2.10 1.59 -11.84
N HIS A 95 -3.17 1.83 -12.60
CA HIS A 95 -4.00 0.74 -13.11
C HIS A 95 -3.19 -0.24 -13.96
N ARG A 96 -2.36 0.24 -14.90
CA ARG A 96 -1.48 -0.62 -15.71
C ARG A 96 -0.47 -1.41 -14.85
N ARG A 97 0.04 -0.83 -13.76
CA ARG A 97 0.91 -1.56 -12.80
C ARG A 97 0.14 -2.70 -12.13
N LEU A 98 -1.07 -2.43 -11.66
CA LEU A 98 -1.95 -3.45 -11.06
C LEU A 98 -2.30 -4.55 -12.07
N GLN A 99 -2.60 -4.21 -13.32
CA GLN A 99 -2.90 -5.19 -14.38
C GLN A 99 -1.71 -6.13 -14.62
N LYS A 100 -0.50 -5.57 -14.79
CA LYS A 100 0.72 -6.38 -14.97
C LYS A 100 1.00 -7.31 -13.78
N ALA A 101 0.69 -6.85 -12.57
CA ALA A 101 0.82 -7.62 -11.34
C ALA A 101 -0.30 -8.67 -11.14
N ARG A 102 -1.34 -8.69 -12.00
CA ARG A 102 -2.58 -9.45 -11.81
C ARG A 102 -3.31 -9.12 -10.50
N LEU A 103 -3.21 -7.86 -10.09
CA LEU A 103 -3.88 -7.29 -8.90
C LEU A 103 -4.94 -6.25 -9.26
N ALA A 104 -5.13 -5.96 -10.56
CA ALA A 104 -6.20 -5.10 -11.02
C ALA A 104 -7.55 -5.78 -10.74
N ALA A 105 -8.37 -5.09 -9.96
CA ALA A 105 -9.70 -5.51 -9.59
C ALA A 105 -10.56 -4.26 -9.37
N PRO A 106 -11.90 -4.39 -9.41
CA PRO A 106 -12.79 -3.33 -8.98
C PRO A 106 -12.50 -2.97 -7.51
N ILE A 107 -12.56 -1.69 -7.20
CA ILE A 107 -12.47 -1.20 -5.83
C ILE A 107 -13.82 -1.44 -5.18
N THR A 108 -13.81 -2.21 -4.10
CA THR A 108 -15.01 -2.56 -3.33
C THR A 108 -15.25 -1.58 -2.18
N ASP A 109 -16.49 -1.48 -1.70
CA ASP A 109 -16.81 -0.64 -0.52
C ASP A 109 -16.02 -1.08 0.72
N ALA A 110 -15.70 -2.38 0.82
CA ALA A 110 -14.86 -2.90 1.89
C ALA A 110 -13.43 -2.33 1.82
N GLN A 111 -12.88 -2.17 0.62
CA GLN A 111 -11.57 -1.55 0.41
C GLN A 111 -11.61 -0.05 0.66
N VAL A 112 -12.70 0.65 0.29
CA VAL A 112 -12.87 2.06 0.66
C VAL A 112 -12.91 2.24 2.18
N ARG A 113 -13.68 1.40 2.89
CA ARG A 113 -13.71 1.42 4.36
C ARG A 113 -12.36 1.08 4.99
N LEU A 114 -11.64 0.10 4.42
CA LEU A 114 -10.29 -0.22 4.84
C LEU A 114 -9.35 0.98 4.65
N ALA A 115 -9.44 1.66 3.52
CA ALA A 115 -8.63 2.84 3.25
C ALA A 115 -8.94 3.98 4.23
N LEU A 116 -10.23 4.27 4.48
CA LEU A 116 -10.64 5.23 5.51
C LEU A 116 -10.10 4.89 6.90
N SER A 117 -10.04 3.61 7.26
CA SER A 117 -9.51 3.19 8.57
C SER A 117 -8.02 3.50 8.73
N PHE A 118 -7.23 3.34 7.67
CA PHE A 118 -5.80 3.61 7.67
C PHE A 118 -5.48 5.09 7.48
N LEU A 119 -6.22 5.78 6.63
CA LEU A 119 -6.02 7.20 6.30
C LEU A 119 -6.60 8.16 7.35
N ARG A 120 -7.14 7.67 8.46
CA ARG A 120 -7.91 8.48 9.42
C ARG A 120 -7.18 9.74 9.93
N GLU A 121 -5.85 9.71 10.02
CA GLU A 121 -5.04 10.87 10.45
C GLU A 121 -4.88 11.94 9.36
N LEU A 122 -5.09 11.56 8.09
CA LEU A 122 -5.11 12.49 6.95
C LEU A 122 -6.50 13.11 6.73
N GLU A 123 -7.50 12.72 7.54
CA GLU A 123 -8.88 13.20 7.48
C GLU A 123 -9.47 13.23 6.05
N PRO A 124 -9.35 12.14 5.24
CA PRO A 124 -9.83 12.15 3.88
C PRO A 124 -11.35 12.27 3.82
N GLU A 125 -11.86 12.98 2.82
CA GLU A 125 -13.29 13.08 2.61
C GLU A 125 -13.88 11.76 2.08
N ILE A 126 -14.87 11.23 2.78
CA ILE A 126 -15.56 9.98 2.39
C ILE A 126 -16.21 10.12 1.00
N SER A 127 -16.77 11.30 0.71
CA SER A 127 -17.34 11.65 -0.59
C SER A 127 -16.32 11.50 -1.72
N GLU A 128 -15.08 11.97 -1.52
CA GLU A 128 -14.02 11.90 -2.52
C GLU A 128 -13.58 10.47 -2.79
N LEU A 129 -13.41 9.64 -1.76
CA LEU A 129 -13.05 8.24 -1.92
C LEU A 129 -14.14 7.44 -2.64
N ASN A 130 -15.41 7.69 -2.31
CA ASN A 130 -16.54 7.06 -3.01
C ASN A 130 -16.64 7.53 -4.46
N ALA A 131 -16.41 8.82 -4.74
CA ALA A 131 -16.39 9.35 -6.10
C ALA A 131 -15.23 8.73 -6.91
N PHE A 132 -14.05 8.59 -6.30
CA PHE A 132 -12.92 7.88 -6.90
C PHE A 132 -13.26 6.42 -7.21
N GLN A 133 -13.84 5.69 -6.26
CA GLN A 133 -14.26 4.30 -6.45
C GLN A 133 -15.19 4.17 -7.66
N TYR A 134 -16.24 5.00 -7.72
CA TYR A 134 -17.20 4.99 -8.82
C TYR A 134 -16.51 5.27 -10.17
N ARG A 135 -15.69 6.32 -10.23
CA ARG A 135 -14.95 6.70 -11.44
C ARG A 135 -13.97 5.62 -11.89
N TYR A 136 -13.18 5.08 -10.97
CA TYR A 136 -12.19 4.04 -11.27
C TYR A 136 -12.88 2.78 -11.78
N ASN A 137 -13.95 2.33 -11.11
CA ASN A 137 -14.69 1.16 -11.54
C ASN A 137 -15.37 1.39 -12.89
N ALA A 138 -15.99 2.55 -13.13
CA ALA A 138 -16.60 2.83 -14.43
C ALA A 138 -15.58 2.81 -15.60
N LEU A 139 -14.34 3.23 -15.35
CA LEU A 139 -13.29 3.29 -16.38
C LEU A 139 -12.61 1.94 -16.65
N PHE A 140 -12.44 1.11 -15.62
CA PHE A 140 -11.63 -0.10 -15.71
C PHE A 140 -12.40 -1.40 -15.45
N HIS A 141 -13.67 -1.28 -15.08
CA HIS A 141 -14.59 -2.38 -14.88
C HIS A 141 -15.86 -2.12 -15.68
N ASP A 142 -15.83 -2.57 -16.94
CA ASP A 142 -17.05 -2.73 -17.72
C ASP A 142 -17.64 -4.11 -17.40
N GLU A 143 -18.94 -4.15 -17.10
CA GLU A 143 -19.73 -5.38 -16.91
C GLU A 143 -19.72 -6.27 -18.16
N ASN A 144 -19.18 -5.78 -19.30
CA ASN A 144 -19.20 -6.44 -20.60
C ASN A 144 -17.86 -6.97 -21.12
N GLY A 145 -16.82 -7.11 -20.29
CA GLY A 145 -15.74 -8.09 -20.53
C GLY A 145 -15.01 -8.10 -21.89
N VAL A 146 -15.11 -7.08 -22.75
CA VAL A 146 -14.38 -7.05 -24.03
C VAL A 146 -14.02 -5.62 -24.42
N HIS A 147 -12.72 -5.31 -24.36
CA HIS A 147 -12.13 -4.44 -25.38
C HIS A 147 -10.97 -5.17 -26.06
N TRP A 148 -11.20 -5.34 -27.35
CA TRP A 148 -10.42 -6.06 -28.35
C TRP A 148 -9.00 -5.51 -28.50
N LEU A 149 -8.07 -6.41 -28.81
CA LEU A 149 -6.76 -6.10 -29.38
C LEU A 149 -6.92 -5.14 -30.57
N HIS A 150 -6.31 -3.97 -30.50
CA HIS A 150 -5.80 -3.24 -31.66
C HIS A 150 -4.53 -2.47 -31.27
#